data_AF-A0A4Q3BVA2-F1
#
_entry.id   AF-A0A4Q3BVA2-F1
#
_cell.length_a   1.000
_cell.length_b   1.000
_cell.length_c   1.000
_cell.angle_alpha   90.00
_cell.angle_beta   90.00
_cell.angle_gamma   90.00
#
_symmetry.space_group_name_H-M   'P 1'
#
loop_
_entity.id
_entity.type
_entity.pdbx_description
1 polymer ?
#
loop_
_entity_poly.entity_id
_entity_poly.type
_entity_poly.pdbx_seq_one_letter_code
_entity_poly.pdbx_strand_id
1 'polypeptide(L)'
;MKKTLLVAALIFAFSFSYAKIWRINNNAGITADFTTVTAAINSTLVQSGDTLHIEASAATYPVSGNVIPKSLTYIGVGYFLDPANSTEPANTGLQVSTQNSILQFLRLGSEASGSKFIGITFSGAIYLNGTSNIAIERCYFYSNLHFENGINNNVSLRKSFFINSNQVSTAVASTVTNFVCENNIFFNSSFVNMPQLSGSGNIFRNNTVSGFNGMTLVNTYVANNIFGITPQCNFTNCTIKNNLFQIAQTLPGTATNNQVSVNMNNVVVGGTTGSLDSRMQLKPGSPAIAAGLTVGTVITPDCGAFGATDPYKLSGIPNIPTIYTMNVPASIPSGSATMNVTFSTRNNN
;
A
#
# COMPACT_ATOMS: atom_id res chain seq x y z
N MET A 1 -24.14 -5.83 48.74
CA MET A 1 -22.72 -5.88 48.33
C MET A 1 -22.50 -6.56 46.98
N LYS A 2 -22.96 -7.81 46.75
CA LYS A 2 -22.76 -8.49 45.43
C LYS A 2 -23.42 -7.79 44.23
N LYS A 3 -24.63 -7.25 44.40
CA LYS A 3 -25.36 -6.51 43.34
C LYS A 3 -24.71 -5.14 43.03
N THR A 4 -24.14 -4.49 44.04
CA THR A 4 -23.43 -3.21 43.89
C THR A 4 -22.09 -3.36 43.15
N LEU A 5 -21.39 -4.49 43.36
CA LEU A 5 -20.16 -4.81 42.63
C LEU A 5 -20.40 -5.08 41.13
N LEU A 6 -21.52 -5.76 40.80
CA LEU A 6 -21.90 -6.06 39.42
C LEU A 6 -22.29 -4.80 38.64
N VAL A 7 -23.02 -3.87 39.27
CA VAL A 7 -23.38 -2.58 38.64
C VAL A 7 -22.14 -1.71 38.42
N ALA A 8 -21.19 -1.68 39.36
CA ALA A 8 -19.92 -0.99 39.16
C ALA A 8 -19.10 -1.62 38.01
N ALA A 9 -19.02 -2.95 37.93
CA ALA A 9 -18.35 -3.65 36.84
C ALA A 9 -19.00 -3.41 35.46
N LEU A 10 -20.32 -3.30 35.39
CA LEU A 10 -21.05 -2.98 34.16
C LEU A 10 -20.85 -1.51 33.73
N ILE A 11 -20.73 -0.56 34.66
CA ILE A 11 -20.48 0.85 34.33
C ILE A 11 -19.05 1.05 33.81
N PHE A 12 -18.05 0.32 34.34
CA PHE A 12 -16.69 0.32 33.80
C PHE A 12 -16.57 -0.40 32.44
N ALA A 13 -17.54 -1.23 32.05
CA ALA A 13 -17.54 -1.91 30.75
C ALA A 13 -17.94 -1.00 29.58
N PHE A 14 -18.51 0.19 29.84
CA PHE A 14 -18.88 1.17 28.80
C PHE A 14 -17.79 2.24 28.62
N SER A 15 -16.58 1.80 28.30
CA SER A 15 -15.58 2.73 27.73
C SER A 15 -15.97 2.97 26.27
N PHE A 16 -16.68 4.07 25.98
CA PHE A 16 -16.87 4.50 24.60
C PHE A 16 -15.51 4.89 24.01
N SER A 17 -14.92 3.99 23.22
CA SER A 17 -13.78 4.33 22.38
C SER A 17 -14.31 5.02 21.12
N TYR A 18 -14.15 6.34 21.05
CA TYR A 18 -14.35 7.09 19.82
C TYR A 18 -12.98 7.22 19.15
N ALA A 19 -12.83 6.62 17.97
CA ALA A 19 -11.69 6.91 17.10
C ALA A 19 -11.84 8.33 16.55
N LYS A 20 -11.02 9.27 17.04
CA LYS A 20 -11.02 10.64 16.54
C LYS A 20 -10.19 10.75 15.27
N ILE A 21 -10.62 11.62 14.36
CA ILE A 21 -9.84 12.03 13.19
C ILE A 21 -9.04 13.29 13.55
N TRP A 22 -7.74 13.25 13.32
CA TRP A 22 -6.82 14.36 13.49
C TRP A 22 -6.25 14.77 12.13
N ARG A 23 -6.33 16.06 11.82
CA ARG A 23 -5.78 16.63 10.59
C ARG A 23 -4.31 16.99 10.79
N ILE A 24 -3.49 16.58 9.84
CA ILE A 24 -2.05 16.89 9.83
C ILE A 24 -1.70 17.66 8.56
N ASN A 25 -1.36 18.95 8.71
CA ASN A 25 -1.05 19.84 7.60
C ASN A 25 0.13 20.75 7.94
N ASN A 26 1.20 20.69 7.13
CA ASN A 26 2.40 21.53 7.26
C ASN A 26 2.46 22.68 6.25
N ASN A 27 1.41 22.90 5.45
CA ASN A 27 1.33 24.01 4.50
C ASN A 27 1.19 25.34 5.26
N ALA A 28 1.96 26.34 4.84
CA ALA A 28 1.92 27.67 5.43
C ALA A 28 0.51 28.28 5.33
N GLY A 29 0.04 28.87 6.43
CA GLY A 29 -1.25 29.54 6.50
C GLY A 29 -2.47 28.62 6.67
N ILE A 30 -2.28 27.30 6.78
CA ILE A 30 -3.37 26.35 7.07
C ILE A 30 -3.38 25.98 8.56
N THR A 31 -4.55 26.14 9.20
CA THR A 31 -4.78 25.67 10.57
C THR A 31 -5.23 24.21 10.54
N ALA A 32 -4.44 23.33 11.15
CA ALA A 32 -4.74 21.91 11.37
C ALA A 32 -4.51 21.54 12.84
N ASP A 33 -4.92 20.33 13.26
CA ASP A 33 -4.70 19.87 14.63
C ASP A 33 -3.21 19.71 14.96
N PHE A 34 -2.43 19.24 13.98
CA PHE A 34 -0.98 19.13 14.07
C PHE A 34 -0.30 19.56 12.77
N THR A 35 0.92 20.09 12.88
CA THR A 35 1.75 20.40 11.72
C THR A 35 2.72 19.27 11.36
N THR A 36 2.96 18.33 12.26
CA THR A 36 3.85 17.17 12.02
C THR A 36 3.24 15.90 12.55
N VAL A 37 3.61 14.77 11.93
CA VAL A 37 3.22 13.43 12.42
C VAL A 37 3.85 13.14 13.77
N THR A 38 5.11 13.54 14.01
CA THR A 38 5.77 13.40 15.32
C THR A 38 4.97 14.08 16.43
N ALA A 39 4.48 15.30 16.22
CA ALA A 39 3.66 15.99 17.21
C ALA A 39 2.35 15.23 17.51
N ALA A 40 1.70 14.70 16.48
CA ALA A 40 0.48 13.92 16.64
C ALA A 40 0.71 12.63 17.44
N ILE A 41 1.68 11.80 17.05
CA ILE A 41 1.90 10.49 17.71
C ILE A 41 2.34 10.64 19.18
N ASN A 42 3.08 11.71 19.49
CA ASN A 42 3.55 12.00 20.86
C ASN A 42 2.49 12.71 21.71
N SER A 43 1.42 13.23 21.11
CA SER A 43 0.36 13.93 21.85
C SER A 43 -0.42 12.96 22.72
N THR A 44 -0.69 13.35 23.97
CA THR A 44 -1.58 12.62 24.88
C THR A 44 -3.05 12.73 24.47
N LEU A 45 -3.39 13.62 23.54
CA LEU A 45 -4.75 13.72 23.02
C LEU A 45 -5.03 12.64 21.96
N VAL A 46 -4.00 12.23 21.21
CA VAL A 46 -4.11 11.16 20.21
C VAL A 46 -4.04 9.82 20.91
N GLN A 47 -5.10 9.03 20.81
CA GLN A 47 -5.24 7.72 21.46
C GLN A 47 -5.08 6.58 20.46
N SER A 48 -4.74 5.38 20.94
CA SER A 48 -4.77 4.18 20.09
C SER A 48 -6.16 3.97 19.52
N GLY A 49 -6.24 3.69 18.21
CA GLY A 49 -7.48 3.61 17.44
C GLY A 49 -7.81 4.88 16.66
N ASP A 50 -7.17 6.01 16.96
CA ASP A 50 -7.39 7.27 16.23
C ASP A 50 -6.89 7.20 14.78
N THR A 51 -7.42 8.12 13.97
CA THR A 51 -7.04 8.29 12.56
C THR A 51 -6.30 9.60 12.36
N LEU A 52 -5.15 9.54 11.68
CA LEU A 52 -4.38 10.69 11.22
C LEU A 52 -4.64 10.88 9.73
N HIS A 53 -5.36 11.94 9.36
CA HIS A 53 -5.50 12.41 7.99
C HIS A 53 -4.32 13.30 7.64
N ILE A 54 -3.41 12.76 6.83
CA ILE A 54 -2.20 13.45 6.39
C ILE A 54 -2.51 14.14 5.08
N GLU A 55 -2.57 15.47 5.12
CA GLU A 55 -2.94 16.26 3.95
C GLU A 55 -1.81 16.32 2.92
N ALA A 56 -2.17 16.69 1.69
CA ALA A 56 -1.20 16.84 0.63
C ALA A 56 -0.27 18.03 0.92
N SER A 57 1.02 17.87 0.63
CA SER A 57 2.00 18.93 0.84
C SER A 57 3.18 18.81 -0.11
N ALA A 58 3.75 19.95 -0.48
CA ALA A 58 5.04 20.00 -1.17
C ALA A 58 6.22 19.60 -0.26
N ALA A 59 6.02 19.64 1.06
CA ALA A 59 7.04 19.29 2.05
C ALA A 59 6.72 17.94 2.72
N THR A 60 7.74 17.09 2.85
CA THR A 60 7.65 15.83 3.60
C THR A 60 7.31 16.10 5.06
N TYR A 61 6.43 15.27 5.64
CA TYR A 61 6.19 15.28 7.08
C TYR A 61 7.31 14.51 7.78
N PRO A 62 8.17 15.19 8.56
CA PRO A 62 9.24 14.51 9.26
C PRO A 62 8.64 13.61 10.35
N VAL A 63 9.28 12.45 10.52
CA VAL A 63 9.06 11.57 11.67
C VAL A 63 10.42 11.32 12.30
N SER A 64 10.74 12.08 13.33
CA SER A 64 12.06 12.02 13.97
C SER A 64 12.14 10.86 14.96
N GLY A 65 13.13 9.98 14.78
CA GLY A 65 13.74 9.12 15.82
C GLY A 65 12.86 8.09 16.53
N ASN A 66 11.55 8.07 16.28
CA ASN A 66 10.62 7.38 17.16
C ASN A 66 10.07 6.11 16.54
N VAL A 67 10.03 5.08 17.39
CA VAL A 67 9.14 3.95 17.25
C VAL A 67 7.71 4.48 17.40
N ILE A 68 6.81 4.13 16.47
CA ILE A 68 5.39 4.51 16.57
C ILE A 68 4.81 3.88 17.86
N PRO A 69 4.33 4.69 18.84
CA PRO A 69 4.00 4.20 20.17
C PRO A 69 2.53 3.75 20.31
N LYS A 70 1.75 3.82 19.22
CA LYS A 70 0.30 3.63 19.25
C LYS A 70 -0.19 2.96 17.98
N SER A 71 -1.23 2.16 18.14
CA SER A 71 -1.99 1.61 17.03
C SER A 71 -2.84 2.72 16.40
N LEU A 72 -2.51 3.16 15.18
CA LEU A 72 -3.17 4.29 14.52
C LEU A 72 -3.50 3.98 13.06
N THR A 73 -4.51 4.66 12.52
CA THR A 73 -4.80 4.64 11.08
C THR A 73 -4.26 5.90 10.41
N TYR A 74 -3.42 5.77 9.40
CA TYR A 74 -2.83 6.85 8.62
C TYR A 74 -3.48 6.86 7.24
N ILE A 75 -4.06 7.99 6.85
CA ILE A 75 -4.70 8.15 5.53
C ILE A 75 -4.08 9.35 4.84
N GLY A 76 -3.47 9.11 3.67
CA GLY A 76 -2.98 10.12 2.76
C GLY A 76 -3.88 10.32 1.55
N VAL A 77 -3.37 11.02 0.53
CA VAL A 77 -4.13 11.40 -0.66
C VAL A 77 -3.91 10.48 -1.88
N GLY A 78 -3.02 9.50 -1.79
CA GLY A 78 -2.57 8.69 -2.92
C GLY A 78 -1.25 9.22 -3.53
N TYR A 79 -1.00 8.86 -4.79
CA TYR A 79 0.25 9.14 -5.51
C TYR A 79 0.02 9.22 -7.04
N PHE A 80 1.03 9.61 -7.83
CA PHE A 80 0.89 9.92 -9.26
C PHE A 80 -0.25 10.93 -9.51
N LEU A 81 -0.15 12.08 -8.85
CA LEU A 81 -1.19 13.12 -8.85
C LEU A 81 -0.81 14.37 -9.66
N ASP A 82 0.48 14.60 -9.90
CA ASP A 82 0.96 15.78 -10.62
C ASP A 82 1.05 15.55 -12.15
N PRO A 83 0.17 16.18 -12.96
CA PRO A 83 0.22 16.05 -14.42
C PRO A 83 1.47 16.70 -15.04
N ALA A 84 2.16 17.58 -14.31
CA ALA A 84 3.41 18.19 -14.78
C ALA A 84 4.64 17.30 -14.54
N ASN A 85 4.53 16.25 -13.73
CA ASN A 85 5.64 15.35 -13.45
C ASN A 85 5.90 14.40 -14.64
N SER A 86 6.98 14.65 -15.39
CA SER A 86 7.35 13.85 -16.57
C SER A 86 7.95 12.48 -16.23
N THR A 87 8.55 12.33 -15.04
CA THR A 87 9.18 11.08 -14.59
C THR A 87 8.17 10.11 -13.99
N GLU A 88 7.12 10.64 -13.38
CA GLU A 88 6.03 9.90 -12.74
C GLU A 88 4.69 10.53 -13.11
N PRO A 89 4.24 10.35 -14.36
CA PRO A 89 3.04 11.02 -14.85
C PRO A 89 1.80 10.67 -14.04
N ALA A 90 0.88 11.63 -13.92
CA ALA A 90 -0.34 11.43 -13.15
C ALA A 90 -1.41 10.58 -13.84
N ASN A 91 -2.29 10.00 -13.03
CA ASN A 91 -3.62 9.62 -13.47
C ASN A 91 -4.57 10.81 -13.30
N THR A 92 -4.87 11.53 -14.39
CA THR A 92 -5.69 12.74 -14.36
C THR A 92 -7.14 12.46 -13.94
N GLY A 93 -7.77 13.38 -13.20
CA GLY A 93 -9.19 13.30 -12.83
C GLY A 93 -9.49 12.38 -11.64
N LEU A 94 -8.46 11.98 -10.88
CA LEU A 94 -8.62 11.19 -9.67
C LEU A 94 -8.59 12.02 -8.38
N GLN A 95 -7.83 13.12 -8.38
CA GLN A 95 -7.64 14.03 -7.25
C GLN A 95 -7.36 15.43 -7.80
N VAL A 96 -7.83 16.48 -7.13
CA VAL A 96 -7.53 17.87 -7.49
C VAL A 96 -6.16 18.32 -6.97
N SER A 97 -5.74 17.81 -5.81
CA SER A 97 -4.39 18.02 -5.31
C SER A 97 -3.39 17.31 -6.19
N THR A 98 -2.35 18.02 -6.62
CA THR A 98 -1.22 17.46 -7.36
C THR A 98 -0.08 16.97 -6.45
N GLN A 99 -0.16 17.26 -5.15
CA GLN A 99 0.85 16.89 -4.16
C GLN A 99 0.47 15.59 -3.44
N ASN A 100 1.49 14.87 -2.96
CA ASN A 100 1.33 13.61 -2.20
C ASN A 100 1.32 13.86 -0.68
N SER A 101 0.90 12.86 0.09
CA SER A 101 1.09 12.81 1.55
C SER A 101 2.36 12.01 1.85
N ILE A 102 3.49 12.71 2.02
CA ILE A 102 4.81 12.07 2.09
C ILE A 102 5.27 11.93 3.54
N LEU A 103 5.52 10.69 3.98
CA LEU A 103 6.20 10.37 5.23
C LEU A 103 7.64 9.96 4.95
N GLN A 104 8.57 10.42 5.78
CA GLN A 104 9.98 10.10 5.64
C GLN A 104 10.29 8.68 6.17
N PHE A 105 10.79 8.56 7.39
CA PHE A 105 11.21 7.30 7.99
C PHE A 105 10.18 6.85 9.02
N LEU A 106 9.89 5.55 9.09
CA LEU A 106 9.06 4.99 10.15
C LEU A 106 9.71 3.74 10.73
N ARG A 107 9.65 3.61 12.05
CA ARG A 107 9.90 2.35 12.74
C ARG A 107 8.66 2.00 13.55
N LEU A 108 8.12 0.82 13.34
CA LEU A 108 6.98 0.28 14.05
C LEU A 108 7.50 -0.75 15.05
N GLY A 109 7.20 -0.52 16.33
CA GLY A 109 7.45 -1.46 17.42
C GLY A 109 6.18 -2.19 17.80
N SER A 110 6.26 -3.06 18.81
CA SER A 110 5.11 -3.82 19.29
C SER A 110 3.86 -2.97 19.60
N GLU A 111 4.04 -1.75 20.11
CA GLU A 111 2.95 -0.81 20.42
C GLU A 111 2.21 -0.27 19.19
N ALA A 112 2.83 -0.34 18.00
CA ALA A 112 2.19 0.01 16.74
C ALA A 112 1.29 -1.10 16.18
N SER A 113 1.22 -2.26 16.83
CA SER A 113 0.43 -3.39 16.34
C SER A 113 -1.04 -3.00 16.14
N GLY A 114 -1.63 -3.40 15.02
CA GLY A 114 -2.97 -2.94 14.60
C GLY A 114 -2.98 -1.67 13.75
N SER A 115 -1.83 -1.03 13.52
CA SER A 115 -1.77 0.18 12.69
C SER A 115 -2.12 -0.09 11.23
N LYS A 116 -2.72 0.90 10.58
CA LYS A 116 -3.10 0.86 9.17
C LYS A 116 -2.55 2.07 8.42
N PHE A 117 -2.03 1.88 7.21
CA PHE A 117 -1.56 2.93 6.32
C PHE A 117 -2.30 2.84 5.00
N ILE A 118 -2.88 3.96 4.53
CA ILE A 118 -3.67 4.02 3.30
C ILE A 118 -3.28 5.26 2.49
N GLY A 119 -2.91 5.11 1.22
CA GLY A 119 -2.69 6.28 0.35
C GLY A 119 -1.48 7.13 0.74
N ILE A 120 -0.52 6.56 1.48
CA ILE A 120 0.68 7.25 1.95
C ILE A 120 1.82 7.03 0.96
N THR A 121 2.60 8.07 0.71
CA THR A 121 3.90 7.96 0.04
C THR A 121 4.99 7.88 1.10
N PHE A 122 5.86 6.87 1.03
CA PHE A 122 7.01 6.69 1.89
C PHE A 122 8.28 7.06 1.14
N SER A 123 8.89 8.19 1.52
CA SER A 123 10.17 8.65 0.95
C SER A 123 11.38 8.03 1.63
N GLY A 124 11.20 7.51 2.84
CA GLY A 124 12.19 6.74 3.60
C GLY A 124 11.66 5.36 3.99
N ALA A 125 12.54 4.53 4.52
CA ALA A 125 12.22 3.13 4.81
C ALA A 125 11.25 3.00 5.99
N ILE A 126 10.43 1.94 5.94
CA ILE A 126 9.60 1.49 7.05
C ILE A 126 10.23 0.25 7.65
N TYR A 127 10.49 0.28 8.95
CA TYR A 127 11.03 -0.85 9.71
C TYR A 127 9.96 -1.44 10.62
N LEU A 128 9.77 -2.76 10.56
CA LEU A 128 8.88 -3.51 11.44
C LEU A 128 9.71 -4.30 12.44
N ASN A 129 9.47 -4.08 13.73
CA ASN A 129 10.22 -4.69 14.82
C ASN A 129 9.25 -5.26 15.86
N GLY A 130 8.99 -6.57 15.78
CA GLY A 130 8.09 -7.27 16.71
C GLY A 130 6.63 -6.81 16.62
N THR A 131 6.14 -6.51 15.41
CA THR A 131 4.79 -5.93 15.19
C THR A 131 3.77 -6.97 14.74
N SER A 132 2.49 -6.77 15.06
CA SER A 132 1.42 -7.62 14.56
C SER A 132 0.22 -6.85 14.02
N ASN A 133 -0.57 -7.48 13.15
CA ASN A 133 -1.82 -6.93 12.63
C ASN A 133 -1.62 -5.60 11.89
N ILE A 134 -0.57 -5.47 11.10
CA ILE A 134 -0.29 -4.25 10.33
C ILE A 134 -0.96 -4.35 8.96
N ALA A 135 -1.61 -3.27 8.53
CA ALA A 135 -2.19 -3.17 7.19
C ALA A 135 -1.57 -1.99 6.43
N ILE A 136 -0.96 -2.28 5.28
CA ILE A 136 -0.41 -1.28 4.37
C ILE A 136 -1.15 -1.44 3.05
N GLU A 137 -1.96 -0.45 2.71
CA GLU A 137 -2.85 -0.49 1.55
C GLU A 137 -2.65 0.73 0.69
N ARG A 138 -2.62 0.57 -0.64
CA ARG A 138 -2.58 1.72 -1.55
C ARG A 138 -1.46 2.71 -1.25
N CYS A 139 -0.29 2.23 -0.82
CA CYS A 139 0.84 3.08 -0.50
C CYS A 139 1.86 3.09 -1.65
N TYR A 140 2.70 4.12 -1.69
CA TYR A 140 3.78 4.26 -2.66
C TYR A 140 5.14 4.30 -1.95
N PHE A 141 6.08 3.50 -2.43
CA PHE A 141 7.37 3.26 -1.80
C PHE A 141 8.52 3.74 -2.68
N TYR A 142 9.16 4.85 -2.25
CA TYR A 142 10.49 5.27 -2.69
C TYR A 142 11.62 4.68 -1.86
N SER A 143 11.28 3.86 -0.87
CA SER A 143 12.25 3.16 -0.02
C SER A 143 11.74 1.78 0.37
N ASN A 144 12.47 1.09 1.23
CA ASN A 144 12.21 -0.30 1.59
C ASN A 144 11.12 -0.45 2.65
N LEU A 145 10.43 -1.58 2.61
CA LEU A 145 9.67 -2.13 3.73
C LEU A 145 10.48 -3.27 4.33
N HIS A 146 11.00 -3.10 5.55
CA HIS A 146 11.96 -4.02 6.14
C HIS A 146 11.46 -4.60 7.46
N PHE A 147 11.37 -5.92 7.55
CA PHE A 147 11.18 -6.66 8.79
C PHE A 147 12.55 -6.78 9.48
N GLU A 148 12.81 -5.88 10.43
CA GLU A 148 14.13 -5.65 11.02
C GLU A 148 14.48 -6.69 12.08
N ASN A 149 13.54 -6.99 12.95
CA ASN A 149 13.78 -7.83 14.12
C ASN A 149 12.46 -8.37 14.69
N GLY A 150 12.58 -9.36 15.57
CA GLY A 150 11.49 -9.91 16.35
C GLY A 150 10.50 -10.74 15.53
N ILE A 151 9.43 -11.16 16.21
CA ILE A 151 8.34 -11.90 15.59
C ILE A 151 7.33 -10.90 15.03
N ASN A 152 7.17 -10.91 13.71
CA ASN A 152 6.18 -10.10 13.02
C ASN A 152 5.07 -11.01 12.48
N ASN A 153 3.81 -10.71 12.81
CA ASN A 153 2.71 -11.61 12.50
C ASN A 153 1.50 -10.88 11.93
N ASN A 154 0.84 -11.49 10.93
CA ASN A 154 -0.37 -10.93 10.33
C ASN A 154 -0.14 -9.52 9.76
N VAL A 155 0.85 -9.42 8.87
CA VAL A 155 1.16 -8.17 8.15
C VAL A 155 0.63 -8.29 6.74
N SER A 156 -0.19 -7.33 6.34
CA SER A 156 -0.76 -7.26 4.99
C SER A 156 -0.23 -6.07 4.22
N LEU A 157 0.24 -6.32 3.01
CA LEU A 157 0.69 -5.35 2.02
C LEU A 157 -0.17 -5.53 0.77
N ARG A 158 -1.04 -4.56 0.50
CA ARG A 158 -1.99 -4.67 -0.60
C ARG A 158 -2.04 -3.42 -1.47
N LYS A 159 -2.28 -3.60 -2.78
CA LYS A 159 -2.57 -2.50 -3.73
C LYS A 159 -1.52 -1.40 -3.73
N SER A 160 -0.28 -1.72 -3.35
CA SER A 160 0.79 -0.75 -3.16
C SER A 160 1.76 -0.80 -4.34
N PHE A 161 2.51 0.28 -4.51
CA PHE A 161 3.45 0.45 -5.61
C PHE A 161 4.87 0.63 -5.06
N PHE A 162 5.81 -0.17 -5.55
CA PHE A 162 7.24 -0.06 -5.26
C PHE A 162 7.97 0.31 -6.56
N ILE A 163 8.98 1.17 -6.46
CA ILE A 163 9.76 1.61 -7.60
C ILE A 163 11.27 1.58 -7.33
N ASN A 164 12.08 1.57 -8.39
CA ASN A 164 13.51 1.89 -8.34
C ASN A 164 14.31 0.97 -7.42
N SER A 165 14.16 -0.35 -7.60
CA SER A 165 14.87 -1.38 -6.82
C SER A 165 14.56 -1.41 -5.31
N ASN A 166 13.52 -0.72 -4.86
CA ASN A 166 13.05 -0.83 -3.49
C ASN A 166 12.42 -2.20 -3.24
N GLN A 167 12.60 -2.72 -2.03
CA GLN A 167 12.24 -4.09 -1.70
C GLN A 167 11.38 -4.20 -0.44
N VAL A 168 10.64 -5.30 -0.38
CA VAL A 168 10.11 -5.85 0.86
C VAL A 168 11.06 -6.95 1.32
N SER A 169 11.64 -6.83 2.52
CA SER A 169 12.68 -7.76 2.95
C SER A 169 12.69 -8.10 4.43
N THR A 170 13.32 -9.22 4.78
CA THR A 170 13.55 -9.67 6.15
C THR A 170 15.02 -9.67 6.52
N ALA A 171 15.36 -9.20 7.72
CA ALA A 171 16.66 -9.45 8.35
C ALA A 171 16.71 -10.86 8.96
N VAL A 172 17.92 -11.39 9.18
CA VAL A 172 18.16 -12.72 9.79
C VAL A 172 17.53 -12.84 11.18
N ALA A 173 17.49 -11.76 11.95
CA ALA A 173 16.91 -11.74 13.30
C ALA A 173 15.37 -11.63 13.31
N SER A 174 14.73 -11.52 12.15
CA SER A 174 13.27 -11.43 12.06
C SER A 174 12.65 -12.80 11.82
N THR A 175 11.46 -13.01 12.36
CA THR A 175 10.56 -14.11 11.97
C THR A 175 9.26 -13.51 11.48
N VAL A 176 8.79 -13.91 10.29
CA VAL A 176 7.54 -13.39 9.74
C VAL A 176 6.56 -14.53 9.49
N THR A 177 5.35 -14.40 10.04
CA THR A 177 4.24 -15.36 9.85
C THR A 177 2.98 -14.66 9.39
N ASN A 178 2.13 -15.38 8.63
CA ASN A 178 0.86 -14.85 8.12
C ASN A 178 1.03 -13.54 7.33
N PHE A 179 2.10 -13.46 6.52
CA PHE A 179 2.34 -12.32 5.65
C PHE A 179 1.49 -12.42 4.39
N VAL A 180 0.75 -11.36 4.08
CA VAL A 180 -0.13 -11.32 2.90
C VAL A 180 0.31 -10.19 1.98
N CYS A 181 0.85 -10.54 0.83
CA CYS A 181 1.28 -9.62 -0.22
C CYS A 181 0.41 -9.81 -1.46
N GLU A 182 -0.54 -8.90 -1.67
CA GLU A 182 -1.54 -9.05 -2.73
C GLU A 182 -1.78 -7.80 -3.57
N ASN A 183 -2.02 -7.99 -4.86
CA ASN A 183 -2.43 -6.91 -5.76
C ASN A 183 -1.42 -5.76 -5.81
N ASN A 184 -0.13 -6.02 -5.57
CA ASN A 184 0.90 -4.98 -5.58
C ASN A 184 1.63 -4.92 -6.92
N ILE A 185 2.21 -3.75 -7.19
CA ILE A 185 3.09 -3.52 -8.32
C ILE A 185 4.51 -3.31 -7.79
N PHE A 186 5.44 -4.12 -8.25
CA PHE A 186 6.87 -3.96 -8.03
C PHE A 186 7.51 -3.56 -9.37
N PHE A 187 7.71 -2.25 -9.54
CA PHE A 187 8.15 -1.67 -10.79
C PHE A 187 9.64 -1.33 -10.79
N ASN A 188 10.26 -1.38 -11.97
CA ASN A 188 11.65 -0.97 -12.17
C ASN A 188 12.64 -1.64 -11.19
N SER A 189 12.68 -2.98 -11.24
CA SER A 189 13.54 -3.83 -10.44
C SER A 189 13.22 -3.85 -8.94
N SER A 190 12.09 -3.31 -8.51
CA SER A 190 11.57 -3.59 -7.17
C SER A 190 11.19 -5.06 -7.00
N PHE A 191 11.32 -5.59 -5.78
CA PHE A 191 11.24 -7.03 -5.54
C PHE A 191 10.90 -7.38 -4.08
N VAL A 192 10.68 -8.67 -3.82
CA VAL A 192 10.46 -9.21 -2.46
C VAL A 192 11.53 -10.26 -2.15
N ASN A 193 12.22 -10.07 -1.02
CA ASN A 193 13.28 -10.94 -0.56
C ASN A 193 13.06 -11.32 0.91
N MET A 194 12.30 -12.40 1.11
CA MET A 194 11.75 -12.79 2.42
C MET A 194 12.18 -14.22 2.80
N PRO A 195 13.49 -14.48 3.03
CA PRO A 195 13.98 -15.79 3.44
C PRO A 195 13.50 -16.23 4.84
N GLN A 196 13.07 -15.29 5.70
CA GLN A 196 12.64 -15.58 7.08
C GLN A 196 11.12 -15.73 7.26
N LEU A 197 10.41 -16.07 6.17
CA LEU A 197 9.00 -16.45 6.26
C LEU A 197 8.85 -17.84 6.88
N SER A 198 7.97 -17.96 7.85
CA SER A 198 7.65 -19.20 8.55
C SER A 198 6.15 -19.41 8.67
N GLY A 199 5.74 -20.62 9.05
CA GLY A 199 4.32 -21.01 9.06
C GLY A 199 3.72 -21.18 7.67
N SER A 200 2.44 -21.54 7.59
CA SER A 200 1.75 -21.88 6.34
C SER A 200 0.79 -20.79 5.83
N GLY A 201 0.59 -19.71 6.58
CA GLY A 201 -0.37 -18.65 6.25
C GLY A 201 0.18 -17.54 5.34
N ASN A 202 1.37 -17.70 4.76
CA ASN A 202 1.97 -16.66 3.92
C ASN A 202 1.43 -16.72 2.48
N ILE A 203 1.06 -15.57 1.93
CA ILE A 203 0.44 -15.43 0.61
C ILE A 203 1.19 -14.39 -0.19
N PHE A 204 1.58 -14.76 -1.41
CA PHE A 204 2.06 -13.84 -2.45
C PHE A 204 1.22 -14.05 -3.71
N ARG A 205 0.20 -13.22 -3.88
CA ARG A 205 -0.83 -13.47 -4.90
C ARG A 205 -1.22 -12.23 -5.70
N ASN A 206 -1.49 -12.42 -6.99
CA ASN A 206 -1.98 -11.34 -7.86
C ASN A 206 -1.04 -10.12 -7.86
N ASN A 207 0.27 -10.30 -7.80
CA ASN A 207 1.24 -9.20 -7.91
C ASN A 207 1.79 -9.12 -9.33
N THR A 208 2.16 -7.91 -9.76
CA THR A 208 2.92 -7.68 -11.00
C THR A 208 4.31 -7.20 -10.63
N VAL A 209 5.34 -7.93 -11.04
CA VAL A 209 6.76 -7.61 -10.80
C VAL A 209 7.43 -7.36 -12.14
N SER A 210 8.27 -6.33 -12.23
CA SER A 210 9.01 -6.01 -13.45
C SER A 210 10.44 -5.53 -13.15
N GLY A 211 11.41 -5.98 -13.95
CA GLY A 211 12.80 -5.49 -13.91
C GLY A 211 13.84 -6.61 -13.80
N PHE A 212 14.93 -6.35 -13.10
CA PHE A 212 16.16 -7.16 -13.20
C PHE A 212 16.63 -7.76 -11.87
N ASN A 213 15.83 -7.66 -10.81
CA ASN A 213 16.16 -8.24 -9.50
C ASN A 213 15.40 -9.54 -9.28
N GLY A 214 16.14 -10.55 -8.81
CA GLY A 214 15.56 -11.82 -8.38
C GLY A 214 14.78 -11.66 -7.08
N MET A 215 13.96 -12.66 -6.76
CA MET A 215 13.15 -12.68 -5.55
C MET A 215 13.39 -13.97 -4.78
N THR A 216 13.23 -13.89 -3.46
CA THR A 216 13.27 -15.07 -2.59
C THR A 216 12.00 -15.10 -1.75
N LEU A 217 11.27 -16.21 -1.83
CA LEU A 217 10.11 -16.48 -0.98
C LEU A 217 10.25 -17.88 -0.38
N VAL A 218 9.88 -18.00 0.90
CA VAL A 218 9.93 -19.25 1.66
C VAL A 218 8.56 -19.51 2.28
N ASN A 219 8.12 -20.77 2.38
CA ASN A 219 6.89 -21.17 3.07
C ASN A 219 5.65 -20.36 2.61
N THR A 220 5.51 -20.13 1.31
CA THR A 220 4.54 -19.18 0.74
C THR A 220 3.63 -19.83 -0.29
N TYR A 221 2.36 -19.45 -0.27
CA TYR A 221 1.42 -19.69 -1.36
C TYR A 221 1.58 -18.63 -2.45
N VAL A 222 2.12 -19.02 -3.60
CA VAL A 222 2.50 -18.16 -4.72
C VAL A 222 1.55 -18.40 -5.90
N ALA A 223 0.59 -17.50 -6.13
CA ALA A 223 -0.40 -17.70 -7.19
C ALA A 223 -0.80 -16.45 -7.98
N ASN A 224 -1.18 -16.64 -9.24
CA ASN A 224 -1.78 -15.58 -10.09
C ASN A 224 -0.87 -14.36 -10.29
N ASN A 225 0.45 -14.50 -10.18
CA ASN A 225 1.37 -13.38 -10.33
C ASN A 225 1.91 -13.28 -11.76
N ILE A 226 2.34 -12.07 -12.12
CA ILE A 226 3.15 -11.81 -13.32
C ILE A 226 4.57 -11.47 -12.86
N PHE A 227 5.52 -12.32 -13.20
CA PHE A 227 6.94 -12.15 -12.94
C PHE A 227 7.66 -11.73 -14.22
N GLY A 228 7.61 -10.44 -14.52
CA GLY A 228 8.35 -9.78 -15.59
C GLY A 228 9.81 -9.49 -15.23
N ILE A 229 10.50 -10.48 -14.65
CA ILE A 229 11.87 -10.32 -14.15
C ILE A 229 12.87 -11.24 -14.83
N THR A 230 14.14 -10.83 -14.82
CA THR A 230 15.28 -11.59 -15.36
C THR A 230 16.46 -11.53 -14.38
N PRO A 231 16.33 -12.18 -13.21
CA PRO A 231 16.77 -13.58 -13.06
C PRO A 231 15.69 -14.49 -12.46
N GLN A 232 16.03 -15.76 -12.18
CA GLN A 232 15.13 -16.71 -11.52
C GLN A 232 14.74 -16.28 -10.10
N CYS A 233 13.47 -16.52 -9.77
CA CYS A 233 12.99 -16.50 -8.41
C CYS A 233 13.47 -17.76 -7.66
N ASN A 234 13.82 -17.58 -6.40
CA ASN A 234 14.11 -18.66 -5.46
C ASN A 234 12.86 -18.93 -4.62
N PHE A 235 12.30 -20.12 -4.78
CA PHE A 235 11.14 -20.57 -4.01
C PHE A 235 11.50 -21.78 -3.17
N THR A 236 11.40 -21.66 -1.84
CA THR A 236 11.69 -22.74 -0.90
C THR A 236 10.44 -23.12 -0.14
N ASN A 237 10.01 -24.39 -0.24
CA ASN A 237 8.77 -24.88 0.38
C ASN A 237 7.54 -24.02 0.02
N CYS A 238 7.43 -23.63 -1.25
CA CYS A 238 6.30 -22.85 -1.77
C CYS A 238 5.30 -23.74 -2.52
N THR A 239 4.03 -23.37 -2.45
CA THR A 239 3.00 -23.87 -3.37
C THR A 239 2.87 -22.87 -4.51
N ILE A 240 3.16 -23.27 -5.75
CA ILE A 240 3.29 -22.35 -6.89
C ILE A 240 2.27 -22.70 -7.97
N LYS A 241 1.31 -21.81 -8.25
CA LYS A 241 0.20 -22.09 -9.17
C LYS A 241 -0.17 -20.91 -10.06
N ASN A 242 -0.46 -21.17 -11.33
CA ASN A 242 -1.08 -20.16 -12.22
C ASN A 242 -0.30 -18.83 -12.31
N ASN A 243 1.03 -18.87 -12.30
CA ASN A 243 1.86 -17.67 -12.48
C ASN A 243 2.42 -17.61 -13.91
N LEU A 244 2.74 -16.39 -14.36
CA LEU A 244 3.45 -16.15 -15.62
C LEU A 244 4.87 -15.70 -15.29
N PHE A 245 5.87 -16.35 -15.87
CA PHE A 245 7.29 -16.00 -15.73
C PHE A 245 7.85 -15.58 -17.08
N GLN A 246 8.55 -14.43 -17.11
CA GLN A 246 9.22 -13.94 -18.32
C GLN A 246 10.31 -14.88 -18.81
N ILE A 247 11.01 -15.53 -17.88
CA ILE A 247 12.13 -16.42 -18.17
C ILE A 247 11.72 -17.89 -18.04
N ALA A 248 12.62 -18.78 -18.45
CA ALA A 248 12.55 -20.20 -18.15
C ALA A 248 12.77 -20.44 -16.64
N GLN A 249 11.74 -20.18 -15.83
CA GLN A 249 11.78 -20.40 -14.39
C GLN A 249 11.84 -21.89 -14.07
N THR A 250 12.82 -22.31 -13.28
CA THR A 250 12.84 -23.66 -12.71
C THR A 250 11.76 -23.75 -11.63
N LEU A 251 10.87 -24.72 -11.76
CA LEU A 251 9.76 -24.95 -10.84
C LEU A 251 9.83 -26.36 -10.25
N PRO A 252 9.41 -26.57 -8.99
CA PRO A 252 9.28 -27.90 -8.44
C PRO A 252 8.19 -28.69 -9.18
N GLY A 253 8.29 -30.02 -9.22
CA GLY A 253 7.29 -30.88 -9.89
C GLY A 253 5.88 -30.80 -9.30
N THR A 254 5.71 -30.20 -8.12
CA THR A 254 4.41 -29.92 -7.49
C THR A 254 3.76 -28.62 -7.97
N ALA A 255 4.46 -27.80 -8.76
CA ALA A 255 3.92 -26.57 -9.32
C ALA A 255 2.95 -26.88 -10.47
N THR A 256 1.82 -26.19 -10.55
CA THR A 256 0.76 -26.49 -11.54
C THR A 256 0.31 -25.26 -12.31
N ASN A 257 0.03 -25.42 -13.61
CA ASN A 257 -0.54 -24.39 -14.49
C ASN A 257 0.27 -23.08 -14.57
N ASN A 258 1.57 -23.12 -14.30
CA ASN A 258 2.43 -21.96 -14.49
C ASN A 258 2.89 -21.89 -15.96
N GLN A 259 3.01 -20.69 -16.49
CA GLN A 259 3.58 -20.42 -17.81
C GLN A 259 4.99 -19.84 -17.62
N VAL A 260 5.96 -20.36 -18.36
CA VAL A 260 7.37 -19.90 -18.32
C VAL A 260 7.79 -19.43 -19.70
N SER A 261 8.83 -18.61 -19.76
CA SER A 261 9.34 -18.01 -20.99
C SER A 261 8.31 -17.15 -21.73
N VAL A 262 7.43 -16.48 -20.96
CA VAL A 262 6.36 -15.65 -21.52
C VAL A 262 6.92 -14.31 -21.98
N ASN A 263 6.59 -13.90 -23.21
CA ASN A 263 6.95 -12.58 -23.72
C ASN A 263 6.12 -11.47 -23.01
N MET A 264 6.73 -10.75 -22.07
CA MET A 264 6.06 -9.69 -21.31
C MET A 264 5.54 -8.52 -22.15
N ASN A 265 6.07 -8.32 -23.37
CA ASN A 265 5.53 -7.32 -24.29
C ASN A 265 4.08 -7.62 -24.72
N ASN A 266 3.64 -8.87 -24.60
CA ASN A 266 2.26 -9.29 -24.90
C ASN A 266 1.36 -9.29 -23.65
N VAL A 267 1.91 -9.05 -22.46
CA VAL A 267 1.18 -9.22 -21.20
C VAL A 267 0.59 -7.91 -20.69
N VAL A 268 1.42 -6.89 -20.52
CA VAL A 268 1.04 -5.58 -19.96
C VAL A 268 1.14 -4.48 -21.00
N VAL A 269 0.41 -3.37 -20.80
CA VAL A 269 0.40 -2.20 -21.69
C VAL A 269 1.82 -1.70 -21.94
N GLY A 270 2.61 -1.53 -20.88
CA GLY A 270 4.00 -1.08 -20.93
C GLY A 270 4.15 0.32 -21.55
N GLY A 271 5.34 0.61 -22.08
CA GLY A 271 5.64 1.85 -22.81
C GLY A 271 5.98 3.05 -21.91
N THR A 272 5.91 4.24 -22.51
CA THR A 272 6.33 5.53 -21.91
C THR A 272 5.17 6.51 -21.65
N THR A 273 3.95 6.15 -22.04
CA THR A 273 2.75 6.98 -21.90
C THR A 273 1.90 6.55 -20.69
N GLY A 274 1.19 7.50 -20.08
CA GLY A 274 0.40 7.26 -18.88
C GLY A 274 1.25 7.17 -17.61
N SER A 275 0.58 7.09 -16.46
CA SER A 275 1.23 6.87 -15.17
C SER A 275 1.95 5.51 -15.11
N LEU A 276 2.89 5.36 -14.19
CA LEU A 276 3.69 4.13 -14.11
C LEU A 276 2.85 2.89 -13.74
N ASP A 277 1.80 3.07 -12.93
CA ASP A 277 0.88 1.99 -12.56
C ASP A 277 -0.10 1.61 -13.67
N SER A 278 -0.61 2.57 -14.45
CA SER A 278 -1.51 2.27 -15.58
C SER A 278 -0.82 1.44 -16.67
N ARG A 279 0.50 1.60 -16.83
CA ARG A 279 1.32 0.78 -17.74
C ARG A 279 1.36 -0.70 -17.36
N MET A 280 1.00 -1.05 -16.11
CA MET A 280 1.00 -2.44 -15.63
C MET A 280 -0.36 -3.14 -15.81
N GLN A 281 -1.35 -2.45 -16.41
CA GLN A 281 -2.61 -3.07 -16.81
C GLN A 281 -2.39 -4.08 -17.95
N LEU A 282 -3.27 -5.07 -18.05
CA LEU A 282 -3.18 -6.08 -19.10
C LEU A 282 -3.50 -5.50 -20.48
N LYS A 283 -2.77 -5.95 -21.50
CA LYS A 283 -3.12 -5.69 -22.90
C LYS A 283 -4.36 -6.49 -23.30
N PRO A 284 -5.17 -5.99 -24.24
CA PRO A 284 -6.15 -6.81 -24.94
C PRO A 284 -5.48 -8.07 -25.52
N GLY A 285 -6.08 -9.24 -25.27
CA GLY A 285 -5.53 -10.53 -25.72
C GLY A 285 -4.33 -11.04 -24.91
N SER A 286 -4.00 -10.41 -23.78
CA SER A 286 -2.92 -10.86 -22.90
C SER A 286 -3.15 -12.31 -22.42
N PRO A 287 -2.10 -13.16 -22.40
CA PRO A 287 -2.19 -14.54 -21.89
C PRO A 287 -2.40 -14.60 -20.37
N ALA A 288 -2.39 -13.45 -19.67
CA ALA A 288 -2.73 -13.35 -18.26
C ALA A 288 -4.24 -13.22 -18.02
N ILE A 289 -5.04 -12.95 -19.05
CA ILE A 289 -6.49 -12.81 -18.93
C ILE A 289 -7.10 -14.18 -18.63
N ALA A 290 -7.92 -14.24 -17.58
CA ALA A 290 -8.55 -15.45 -17.07
C ALA A 290 -7.60 -16.64 -16.82
N ALA A 291 -6.30 -16.39 -16.62
CA ALA A 291 -5.30 -17.43 -16.42
C ALA A 291 -5.08 -17.82 -14.94
N GLY A 292 -5.65 -17.05 -14.03
CA GLY A 292 -5.49 -17.24 -12.59
C GLY A 292 -6.30 -18.42 -12.04
N LEU A 293 -5.84 -18.94 -10.91
CA LEU A 293 -6.63 -19.81 -10.05
C LEU A 293 -7.75 -19.01 -9.37
N THR A 294 -8.92 -19.61 -9.20
CA THR A 294 -10.06 -19.06 -8.46
C THR A 294 -9.64 -18.39 -7.14
N VAL A 295 -10.15 -17.18 -6.92
CA VAL A 295 -9.96 -16.41 -5.68
C VAL A 295 -11.31 -15.91 -5.18
N GLY A 296 -11.71 -16.37 -3.99
CA GLY A 296 -13.02 -16.04 -3.43
C GLY A 296 -14.13 -16.48 -4.38
N THR A 297 -14.94 -15.53 -4.85
CA THR A 297 -16.04 -15.77 -5.79
C THR A 297 -15.65 -15.65 -7.27
N VAL A 298 -14.44 -15.16 -7.58
CA VAL A 298 -14.00 -14.98 -8.97
C VAL A 298 -13.34 -16.26 -9.46
N ILE A 299 -14.03 -16.92 -10.39
CA ILE A 299 -13.52 -18.06 -11.14
C ILE A 299 -12.61 -17.52 -12.24
N THR A 300 -11.43 -18.12 -12.38
CA THR A 300 -10.41 -17.74 -13.39
C THR A 300 -10.16 -16.23 -13.45
N PRO A 301 -9.67 -15.60 -12.36
CA PRO A 301 -9.30 -14.18 -12.41
C PRO A 301 -8.13 -13.95 -13.37
N ASP A 302 -7.96 -12.70 -13.77
CA ASP A 302 -6.72 -12.26 -14.42
C ASP A 302 -5.53 -12.41 -13.47
N CYS A 303 -4.35 -12.75 -14.02
CA CYS A 303 -3.10 -12.69 -13.27
C CYS A 303 -2.59 -11.25 -13.16
N GLY A 304 -1.85 -10.98 -12.09
CA GLY A 304 -1.23 -9.67 -11.82
C GLY A 304 -2.06 -8.74 -10.94
N ALA A 305 -1.51 -7.54 -10.70
CA ALA A 305 -1.98 -6.53 -9.75
C ALA A 305 -3.44 -6.11 -9.92
N PHE A 306 -3.92 -6.09 -11.16
CA PHE A 306 -5.27 -5.66 -11.50
C PHE A 306 -6.28 -6.81 -11.54
N GLY A 307 -5.87 -8.03 -11.20
CA GLY A 307 -6.76 -9.19 -11.13
C GLY A 307 -7.50 -9.33 -9.80
N ALA A 308 -8.43 -10.29 -9.76
CA ALA A 308 -9.25 -10.69 -8.61
C ALA A 308 -10.39 -9.72 -8.20
N THR A 309 -11.07 -10.03 -7.08
CA THR A 309 -12.27 -9.32 -6.59
C THR A 309 -11.99 -7.91 -6.08
N ASP A 310 -10.77 -7.63 -5.62
CA ASP A 310 -10.40 -6.36 -5.00
C ASP A 310 -9.02 -5.88 -5.50
N PRO A 311 -8.93 -5.53 -6.80
CA PRO A 311 -7.67 -5.30 -7.51
C PRO A 311 -6.94 -4.03 -7.05
N TYR A 312 -5.72 -3.86 -7.56
CA TYR A 312 -4.98 -2.60 -7.49
C TYR A 312 -5.83 -1.43 -8.00
N LYS A 313 -5.70 -0.27 -7.35
CA LYS A 313 -6.41 0.97 -7.70
C LYS A 313 -5.39 2.00 -8.15
N LEU A 314 -5.62 2.57 -9.34
CA LEU A 314 -4.74 3.60 -9.90
C LEU A 314 -4.50 4.74 -8.90
N SER A 315 -3.26 5.23 -8.86
CA SER A 315 -2.78 6.27 -7.96
C SER A 315 -2.92 5.95 -6.47
N GLY A 316 -3.23 4.70 -6.12
CA GLY A 316 -3.52 4.31 -4.74
C GLY A 316 -4.56 5.21 -4.07
N ILE A 317 -5.52 5.74 -4.82
CA ILE A 317 -6.50 6.67 -4.26
C ILE A 317 -7.25 5.98 -3.13
N PRO A 318 -7.23 6.54 -1.89
CA PRO A 318 -7.92 5.92 -0.76
C PRO A 318 -9.42 5.85 -1.01
N ASN A 319 -10.07 4.91 -0.35
CA ASN A 319 -11.52 4.72 -0.41
C ASN A 319 -12.29 5.71 0.48
N ILE A 320 -11.88 6.97 0.44
CA ILE A 320 -12.61 8.11 0.98
C ILE A 320 -13.02 9.00 -0.19
N PRO A 321 -14.10 9.80 -0.07
CA PRO A 321 -14.46 10.76 -1.09
C PRO A 321 -13.30 11.72 -1.39
N THR A 322 -13.12 12.04 -2.67
CA THR A 322 -12.09 12.99 -3.14
C THR A 322 -12.75 14.10 -3.94
N ILE A 323 -12.16 15.30 -3.89
CA ILE A 323 -12.46 16.37 -4.84
C ILE A 323 -11.55 16.14 -6.04
N TYR A 324 -12.12 15.97 -7.24
CA TYR A 324 -11.35 15.72 -8.45
C TYR A 324 -11.34 16.89 -9.43
N THR A 325 -12.29 17.82 -9.28
CA THR A 325 -12.32 19.10 -9.99
C THR A 325 -12.68 20.21 -9.00
N MET A 326 -11.96 21.33 -9.09
CA MET A 326 -12.28 22.54 -8.35
C MET A 326 -12.04 23.73 -9.27
N ASN A 327 -13.06 24.58 -9.41
CA ASN A 327 -12.99 25.84 -10.12
C ASN A 327 -13.31 26.95 -9.12
N VAL A 328 -12.29 27.73 -8.78
CA VAL A 328 -12.38 28.90 -7.91
C VAL A 328 -11.86 30.10 -8.72
N PRO A 329 -12.69 31.11 -8.99
CA PRO A 329 -12.23 32.34 -9.61
C PRO A 329 -11.08 32.97 -8.81
N ALA A 330 -10.08 33.51 -9.50
CA ALA A 330 -8.90 34.10 -8.85
C ALA A 330 -9.24 35.36 -8.02
N SER A 331 -10.34 36.04 -8.36
CA SER A 331 -10.87 37.19 -7.63
C SER A 331 -12.39 37.25 -7.76
N ILE A 332 -13.03 38.00 -6.86
CA ILE A 332 -14.45 38.32 -7.02
C ILE A 332 -14.60 39.08 -8.35
N PRO A 333 -15.51 38.64 -9.26
CA PRO A 333 -15.72 39.34 -10.51
C PRO A 333 -16.10 40.81 -10.28
N SER A 334 -15.55 41.72 -11.09
CA SER A 334 -15.86 43.16 -10.98
C SER A 334 -17.38 43.39 -11.08
N GLY A 335 -17.92 44.19 -10.16
CA GLY A 335 -19.36 44.44 -10.06
C GLY A 335 -20.17 43.34 -9.36
N SER A 336 -19.52 42.28 -8.87
CA SER A 336 -20.14 41.27 -7.99
C SER A 336 -19.69 41.45 -6.54
N ALA A 337 -20.59 41.15 -5.60
CA ALA A 337 -20.24 40.99 -4.19
C ALA A 337 -19.94 39.52 -3.82
N THR A 338 -20.16 38.59 -4.75
CA THR A 338 -20.04 37.14 -4.53
C THR A 338 -19.17 36.48 -5.59
N MET A 339 -18.59 35.33 -5.22
CA MET A 339 -17.82 34.47 -6.10
C MET A 339 -18.48 33.09 -6.13
N ASN A 340 -18.68 32.55 -7.34
CA ASN A 340 -19.15 31.19 -7.51
C ASN A 340 -17.97 30.22 -7.49
N VAL A 341 -18.02 29.26 -6.58
CA VAL A 341 -17.07 28.14 -6.50
C VAL A 341 -17.79 26.88 -6.95
N THR A 342 -17.19 26.12 -7.86
CA THR A 342 -17.71 24.82 -8.30
C THR A 342 -16.69 23.75 -7.99
N PHE A 343 -17.13 22.67 -7.36
CA PHE A 343 -16.32 21.49 -7.15
C PHE A 343 -17.12 20.23 -7.46
N SER A 344 -16.44 19.15 -7.79
CA SER A 344 -17.06 17.85 -7.97
C SER A 344 -16.30 16.80 -7.17
N THR A 345 -17.09 15.90 -6.56
CA THR A 345 -16.58 14.82 -5.72
C THR A 345 -16.88 13.48 -6.34
N ARG A 346 -16.06 12.49 -6.01
CA ARG A 346 -16.26 11.10 -6.45
C ARG A 346 -16.16 10.14 -5.28
N ASN A 347 -16.94 9.06 -5.33
CA ASN A 347 -16.71 7.89 -4.49
C ASN A 347 -15.58 7.04 -5.10
N ASN A 348 -14.74 6.48 -4.24
CA ASN A 348 -13.57 5.68 -4.61
C ASN A 348 -13.68 4.20 -4.19
N ASN A 349 -14.88 3.76 -3.79
CA ASN A 349 -15.21 2.36 -3.54
C ASN A 349 -15.60 1.64 -4.83
#